data_AF-A0A7W1LMM3-F1
#
_entry.id   AF-A0A7W1LMM3-F1
#
_cell.length_a   1.000
_cell.length_b   1.000
_cell.length_c   1.000
_cell.angle_alpha   90.00
_cell.angle_beta   90.00
_cell.angle_gamma   90.00
#
_symmetry.space_group_name_H-M   'P 1'
#
loop_
_entity.id
_entity.type
_entity.pdbx_description
1 polymer ?
#
loop_
_entity_poly.entity_id
_entity_poly.type
_entity_poly.pdbx_seq_one_letter_code
_entity_poly.pdbx_strand_id
1 'polypeptide(L)'
;MSAISTAVELGYRYLETDVHTTADDVAVVFHDRTLDRVTDRTGRIDRLPWAQVKKARIRGSEPIPRLDELLDSFPDLRINIDLKSPGAVAGVTRAIVRAGAVDRVCVASFIDARVEAARRALGPRLCSSLGRRGVAALRLASFSSRASAALRLRAACAQLPMSVAGRPVVDVRMLATAHALGLQVHVWTLNSAAEITAALDLGVDGIMTDAPTVLRDVLESRGQWQSR
;
A
#
# COMPACT_ATOMS: atom_id res chain seq x y z
N MET A 1 -0.85 14.52 -8.76
CA MET A 1 -2.26 14.51 -8.28
C MET A 1 -3.20 13.98 -9.36
N SER A 2 -2.89 14.17 -10.64
CA SER A 2 -3.76 13.76 -11.75
C SER A 2 -4.08 12.27 -11.74
N ALA A 3 -3.07 11.40 -11.58
CA ALA A 3 -3.27 9.95 -11.55
C ALA A 3 -4.25 9.49 -10.45
N ILE A 4 -4.24 10.16 -9.30
CA ILE A 4 -5.18 9.89 -8.20
C ILE A 4 -6.58 10.32 -8.61
N SER A 5 -6.74 11.53 -9.15
CA SER A 5 -8.02 12.03 -9.66
C SER A 5 -8.61 11.09 -10.72
N THR A 6 -7.80 10.63 -11.67
CA THR A 6 -8.24 9.66 -12.68
C THR A 6 -8.74 8.36 -12.05
N ALA A 7 -8.05 7.82 -11.05
CA ALA A 7 -8.52 6.62 -10.36
C ALA A 7 -9.85 6.86 -9.62
N VAL A 8 -10.02 8.03 -9.00
CA VAL A 8 -11.28 8.45 -8.35
C VAL A 8 -12.42 8.56 -9.37
N GLU A 9 -12.17 9.21 -10.51
CA GLU A 9 -13.11 9.37 -11.62
C GLU A 9 -13.53 8.02 -12.22
N LEU A 10 -12.59 7.07 -12.27
CA LEU A 10 -12.88 5.68 -12.65
C LEU A 10 -13.74 4.94 -11.62
N GLY A 11 -13.93 5.49 -10.42
CA GLY A 11 -14.79 4.99 -9.36
C GLY A 11 -14.05 4.30 -8.21
N TYR A 12 -12.72 4.28 -8.21
CA TYR A 12 -11.96 3.67 -7.12
C TYR A 12 -12.10 4.43 -5.80
N ARG A 13 -12.05 3.70 -4.68
CA ARG A 13 -12.13 4.22 -3.30
C ARG A 13 -10.92 3.86 -2.45
N TYR A 14 -10.13 2.91 -2.91
CA TYR A 14 -8.90 2.45 -2.28
C TYR A 14 -7.76 2.74 -3.23
N LEU A 15 -6.73 3.44 -2.76
CA LEU A 15 -5.51 3.69 -3.53
C LEU A 15 -4.30 3.30 -2.70
N GLU A 16 -3.28 2.81 -3.39
CA GLU A 16 -1.97 2.55 -2.80
C GLU A 16 -1.02 3.69 -3.17
N THR A 17 -0.12 4.02 -2.25
CA THR A 17 0.93 4.99 -2.51
C THR A 17 2.17 4.77 -1.65
N ASP A 18 3.32 5.11 -2.22
CA ASP A 18 4.60 5.06 -1.53
C ASP A 18 4.95 6.42 -0.93
N VAL A 19 5.51 6.41 0.28
CA VAL A 19 5.91 7.64 0.96
C VAL A 19 7.37 7.61 1.40
N HIS A 20 8.08 8.67 1.00
CA HIS A 20 9.39 9.05 1.54
C HIS A 20 9.26 10.32 2.39
N THR A 21 10.37 10.72 2.99
CA THR A 21 10.46 11.95 3.76
C THR A 21 11.73 12.69 3.39
N THR A 22 11.60 14.00 3.23
CA THR A 22 12.70 14.92 2.92
C THR A 22 13.65 15.09 4.10
N ALA A 23 14.80 15.73 3.90
CA ALA A 23 15.77 15.98 4.96
C ALA A 23 15.23 16.86 6.11
N ASP A 24 14.22 17.69 5.80
CA ASP A 24 13.46 18.55 6.70
C ASP A 24 12.06 17.98 7.00
N ASP A 25 11.95 16.64 6.98
CA ASP A 25 10.86 15.92 7.65
C ASP A 25 9.46 16.03 6.98
N VAL A 26 9.41 16.45 5.71
CA VAL A 26 8.16 16.53 4.92
C VAL A 26 7.87 15.20 4.23
N ALA A 27 6.69 14.63 4.49
CA ALA A 27 6.22 13.41 3.84
C ALA A 27 5.77 13.67 2.40
N VAL A 28 6.37 12.96 1.45
CA VAL A 28 6.13 13.12 0.01
C VAL A 28 5.70 11.82 -0.63
N VAL A 29 4.73 11.92 -1.53
CA VAL A 29 4.15 10.80 -2.28
C VAL A 29 5.03 10.49 -3.49
N PHE A 30 5.84 9.44 -3.38
CA PHE A 30 6.83 9.08 -4.40
C PHE A 30 7.38 7.66 -4.18
N HIS A 31 7.53 6.86 -5.25
CA HIS A 31 8.01 5.47 -5.15
C HIS A 31 9.53 5.38 -4.91
N ASP A 32 10.31 5.98 -5.80
CA ASP A 32 11.76 5.79 -5.82
C ASP A 32 12.46 6.53 -4.68
N ARG A 33 13.63 6.03 -4.28
CA ARG A 33 14.46 6.73 -3.28
C ARG A 33 15.08 8.02 -3.83
N THR A 34 15.09 8.18 -5.15
CA THR A 34 15.77 9.24 -5.89
C THR A 34 14.85 9.84 -6.94
N LEU A 35 15.03 11.13 -7.25
CA LEU A 35 14.19 11.87 -8.19
C LEU A 35 14.42 11.48 -9.67
N ASP A 36 15.54 10.82 -9.95
CA ASP A 36 16.19 10.71 -11.25
C ASP A 36 15.35 10.04 -12.34
N ARG A 37 14.60 8.97 -12.02
CA ARG A 37 13.95 8.13 -13.05
C ARG A 37 12.72 8.79 -13.68
N VAL A 38 11.94 9.53 -12.89
CA VAL A 38 10.59 9.96 -13.29
C VAL A 38 10.39 11.47 -13.21
N THR A 39 11.42 12.23 -12.84
CA THR A 39 11.36 13.69 -12.75
C THR A 39 12.47 14.36 -13.56
N ASP A 40 12.38 15.68 -13.67
CA ASP A 40 13.39 16.57 -14.26
C ASP A 40 14.55 16.92 -13.29
N ARG A 41 14.66 16.24 -12.14
CA ARG A 41 15.69 16.48 -11.12
C ARG A 41 16.34 15.19 -10.66
N THR A 42 17.49 15.34 -10.00
CA THR A 42 18.28 14.23 -9.46
C THR A 42 18.45 14.36 -7.96
N GLY A 43 18.81 13.25 -7.32
CA GLY A 43 19.21 13.22 -5.93
C GLY A 43 18.27 12.43 -5.03
N ARG A 44 18.79 12.05 -3.87
CA ARG A 44 18.08 11.23 -2.89
C ARG A 44 17.11 12.10 -2.09
N ILE A 45 15.84 11.69 -2.03
CA ILE A 45 14.79 12.45 -1.33
C ILE A 45 15.17 12.68 0.14
N ASP A 46 15.70 11.66 0.81
CA ASP A 46 16.13 11.71 2.21
C ASP A 46 17.34 12.62 2.49
N ARG A 47 17.92 13.25 1.46
CA ARG A 47 19.05 14.18 1.55
C ARG A 47 18.72 15.59 1.05
N LEU A 48 17.50 15.81 0.55
CA LEU A 48 17.10 17.10 -0.01
C LEU A 48 16.03 17.74 0.89
N PRO A 49 16.09 19.06 1.15
CA PRO A 49 15.01 19.75 1.83
C PRO A 49 13.79 19.88 0.91
N TRP A 50 12.59 20.01 1.48
CA TRP A 50 11.35 20.15 0.74
C TRP A 50 11.37 21.31 -0.26
N ALA A 51 12.04 22.41 0.10
CA ALA A 51 12.23 23.56 -0.77
C ALA A 51 12.91 23.22 -2.13
N GLN A 52 13.69 22.14 -2.19
CA GLN A 52 14.27 21.62 -3.42
C GLN A 52 13.36 20.56 -4.06
N VAL A 53 12.83 19.62 -3.27
CA VAL A 53 11.96 18.53 -3.78
C VAL A 53 10.69 19.07 -4.45
N LYS A 54 10.06 20.11 -3.90
CA LYS A 54 8.85 20.75 -4.47
C LYS A 54 9.04 21.34 -5.88
N LYS A 55 10.30 21.56 -6.29
CA LYS A 55 10.64 22.09 -7.61
C LYS A 55 10.74 21.00 -8.67
N ALA A 56 10.75 19.71 -8.29
CA ALA A 56 10.76 18.61 -9.23
C ALA A 56 9.41 18.52 -9.98
N ARG A 57 9.47 18.08 -11.22
CA ARG A 57 8.32 17.86 -12.09
C ARG A 57 8.33 16.44 -12.62
N ILE A 58 7.32 15.66 -12.24
CA ILE A 58 7.08 14.31 -12.71
C ILE A 58 6.77 14.39 -14.21
N ARG A 59 7.59 13.72 -15.02
CA ARG A 59 7.54 13.78 -16.49
C ARG A 59 7.48 15.22 -17.05
N GLY A 60 8.10 16.17 -16.35
CA GLY A 60 8.17 17.57 -16.75
C GLY A 60 6.93 18.45 -16.48
N SER A 61 5.83 17.89 -15.95
CA SER A 61 4.57 18.63 -15.79
C SER A 61 4.07 18.72 -14.35
N GLU A 62 3.96 17.59 -13.64
CA GLU A 62 3.26 17.55 -12.35
C GLU A 62 4.20 17.71 -11.14
N PRO A 63 3.83 18.46 -10.10
CA PRO A 63 4.60 18.51 -8.88
C PRO A 63 4.53 17.19 -8.10
N ILE A 64 5.56 16.91 -7.29
CA ILE A 64 5.52 15.83 -6.30
C ILE A 64 4.54 16.24 -5.18
N PRO A 65 3.47 15.46 -4.91
CA PRO A 65 2.52 15.79 -3.85
C PRO A 65 3.11 15.58 -2.47
N ARG A 66 2.72 16.42 -1.50
CA ARG A 66 2.86 16.06 -0.09
C ARG A 66 1.73 15.11 0.33
N LEU A 67 2.01 14.29 1.34
CA LEU A 67 1.00 13.35 1.85
C LEU A 67 -0.19 14.08 2.50
N ASP A 68 0.05 15.18 3.22
CA ASP A 68 -1.02 15.97 3.83
C ASP A 68 -1.95 16.57 2.76
N GLU A 69 -1.39 17.10 1.66
CA GLU A 69 -2.15 17.59 0.51
C GLU A 69 -3.02 16.49 -0.14
N LEU A 70 -2.47 15.28 -0.30
CA LEU A 70 -3.23 14.13 -0.80
C LEU A 70 -4.41 13.81 0.12
N LEU A 71 -4.15 13.70 1.42
CA LEU A 71 -5.18 13.35 2.40
C LEU A 71 -6.27 14.42 2.50
N ASP A 72 -5.91 15.71 2.45
CA ASP A 72 -6.85 16.83 2.49
C ASP A 72 -7.70 16.91 1.21
N SER A 73 -7.10 16.66 0.05
CA SER A 73 -7.79 16.76 -1.24
C SER A 73 -8.80 15.64 -1.48
N PHE A 74 -8.60 14.49 -0.81
CA PHE A 74 -9.42 13.30 -1.00
C PHE A 74 -9.87 12.73 0.36
N PRO A 75 -10.83 13.38 1.04
CA PRO A 75 -11.25 12.97 2.38
C PRO A 75 -11.98 11.62 2.40
N ASP A 76 -12.65 11.25 1.30
CA ASP A 76 -13.44 10.02 1.21
C ASP A 76 -12.61 8.79 0.78
N LEU A 77 -11.35 9.00 0.38
CA LEU A 77 -10.48 7.91 -0.03
C LEU A 77 -9.88 7.17 1.16
N ARG A 78 -9.80 5.85 1.00
CA ARG A 78 -8.99 4.98 1.84
C ARG A 78 -7.62 4.79 1.19
N ILE A 79 -6.57 5.11 1.92
CA ILE A 79 -5.21 5.14 1.37
C ILE A 79 -4.36 4.07 2.05
N ASN A 80 -3.76 3.21 1.25
CA ASN A 80 -2.74 2.27 1.70
C ASN A 80 -1.36 2.88 1.45
N ILE A 81 -0.56 3.04 2.51
CA ILE A 81 0.71 3.77 2.48
C ILE A 81 1.88 2.83 2.72
N ASP A 82 2.77 2.64 1.73
CA ASP A 82 4.04 1.95 1.95
C ASP A 82 5.11 2.89 2.51
N LEU A 83 5.62 2.55 3.70
CA LEU A 83 6.67 3.28 4.40
C LEU A 83 8.06 2.91 3.85
N LYS A 84 8.54 3.65 2.86
CA LYS A 84 9.78 3.34 2.14
C LYS A 84 11.07 3.70 2.87
N SER A 85 11.06 4.70 3.74
CA SER A 85 12.26 5.14 4.48
C SER A 85 12.06 5.10 6.00
N PRO A 86 13.14 5.01 6.81
CA PRO A 86 13.01 5.13 8.27
C PRO A 86 12.39 6.46 8.72
N GLY A 87 12.79 7.56 8.07
CA GLY A 87 12.22 8.89 8.32
C GLY A 87 10.74 9.01 7.96
N ALA A 88 10.23 8.14 7.08
CA ALA A 88 8.83 8.12 6.68
C ALA A 88 7.88 7.99 7.87
N VAL A 89 8.22 7.25 8.91
CA VAL A 89 7.30 7.03 10.05
C VAL A 89 6.89 8.35 10.69
N ALA A 90 7.84 9.23 10.98
CA ALA A 90 7.56 10.50 11.65
C ALA A 90 6.77 11.47 10.76
N GLY A 91 7.24 11.65 9.50
CA GLY A 91 6.55 12.50 8.52
C GLY A 91 5.14 12.03 8.22
N VAL A 92 4.95 10.73 7.99
CA VAL A 92 3.65 10.12 7.71
C VAL A 92 2.72 10.26 8.91
N THR A 93 3.22 9.98 10.13
CA THR A 93 2.42 10.13 11.35
C THR A 93 1.90 11.56 11.49
N ARG A 94 2.77 12.58 11.32
CA ARG A 94 2.36 13.99 11.38
C ARG A 94 1.30 14.32 10.34
N ALA A 95 1.47 13.87 9.09
CA ALA A 95 0.51 14.10 8.02
C ALA A 95 -0.85 13.46 8.31
N ILE A 96 -0.87 12.20 8.76
CA ILE A 96 -2.10 11.46 9.10
C ILE A 96 -2.84 12.14 10.26
N VAL A 97 -2.12 12.51 11.32
CA VAL A 97 -2.72 13.17 12.50
C VAL A 97 -3.29 14.53 12.11
N ARG A 98 -2.54 15.35 11.35
CA ARG A 98 -2.99 16.65 10.86
C ARG A 98 -4.29 16.54 10.06
N ALA A 99 -4.37 15.55 9.18
CA ALA A 99 -5.53 15.33 8.31
C ALA A 99 -6.68 14.56 8.98
N GLY A 100 -6.55 14.16 10.26
CA GLY A 100 -7.55 13.33 10.94
C GLY A 100 -7.82 11.98 10.26
N ALA A 101 -6.82 11.43 9.56
CA ALA A 101 -7.03 10.37 8.57
C ALA A 101 -6.79 8.93 9.09
N VAL A 102 -6.59 8.75 10.40
CA VAL A 102 -6.20 7.45 11.00
C VAL A 102 -7.12 6.31 10.59
N ASP A 103 -8.44 6.55 10.58
CA ASP A 103 -9.44 5.50 10.36
C ASP A 103 -9.64 5.15 8.86
N ARG A 104 -8.99 5.89 7.96
CA ARG A 104 -9.04 5.67 6.50
C ARG A 104 -7.66 5.41 5.88
N VAL A 105 -6.64 5.20 6.72
CA VAL A 105 -5.29 4.86 6.26
C VAL A 105 -4.91 3.46 6.74
N CYS A 106 -4.35 2.67 5.83
CA CYS A 106 -3.63 1.45 6.16
C CYS A 106 -2.14 1.64 5.91
N VAL A 107 -1.26 1.25 6.84
CA VAL A 107 0.19 1.34 6.63
C VAL A 107 0.82 -0.01 6.33
N ALA A 108 1.75 -0.02 5.38
CA ALA A 108 2.51 -1.18 4.96
C ALA A 108 4.02 -0.91 5.06
N SER A 109 4.80 -1.98 5.23
CA SER A 109 6.25 -1.95 5.02
C SER A 109 6.80 -3.37 5.04
N PHE A 110 7.83 -3.65 4.24
CA PHE A 110 8.63 -4.87 4.40
C PHE A 110 9.44 -4.91 5.70
N ILE A 111 9.55 -3.78 6.41
CA ILE A 111 10.30 -3.68 7.65
C ILE A 111 9.31 -3.66 8.82
N ASP A 112 9.16 -4.79 9.53
CA ASP A 112 8.22 -4.96 10.64
C ASP A 112 8.36 -3.86 11.71
N ALA A 113 9.59 -3.43 12.00
CA ALA A 113 9.86 -2.36 12.96
C ALA A 113 9.26 -1.00 12.56
N ARG A 114 9.09 -0.72 11.26
CA ARG A 114 8.44 0.51 10.78
C ARG A 114 6.93 0.45 10.99
N VAL A 115 6.32 -0.69 10.68
CA VAL A 115 4.89 -0.91 10.93
C VAL A 115 4.59 -0.78 12.42
N GLU A 116 5.42 -1.38 13.27
CA GLU A 116 5.25 -1.29 14.72
C GLU A 116 5.50 0.12 15.26
N ALA A 117 6.45 0.87 14.70
CA ALA A 117 6.65 2.27 15.05
C ALA A 117 5.43 3.13 14.69
N ALA A 118 4.85 2.93 13.49
CA ALA A 118 3.63 3.63 13.08
C ALA A 118 2.43 3.27 13.97
N ARG A 119 2.23 2.00 14.30
CA ARG A 119 1.18 1.55 15.24
C ARG A 119 1.32 2.17 16.62
N ARG A 120 2.53 2.23 17.16
CA ARG A 120 2.79 2.88 18.46
C ARG A 120 2.48 4.38 18.42
N ALA A 121 2.78 5.04 17.31
CA ALA A 121 2.58 6.48 17.15
C ALA A 121 1.11 6.87 16.89
N LEU A 122 0.36 6.09 16.11
CA LEU A 122 -1.02 6.39 15.68
C LEU A 122 -2.09 5.63 16.47
N GLY A 123 -1.68 4.69 17.32
CA GLY A 123 -2.56 3.97 18.23
C GLY A 123 -3.26 2.75 17.62
N PRO A 124 -4.15 2.09 18.41
CA PRO A 124 -4.72 0.79 18.07
C PRO A 124 -5.72 0.81 16.92
N ARG A 125 -6.27 1.97 16.55
CA ARG A 125 -7.23 2.10 15.43
C ARG A 125 -6.55 2.01 14.05
N LEU A 126 -5.22 2.19 13.98
CA LEU A 126 -4.50 2.20 12.72
C LEU A 126 -4.59 0.84 12.00
N CYS A 127 -5.13 0.83 10.78
CA CYS A 127 -5.02 -0.31 9.87
C CYS A 127 -3.57 -0.51 9.46
N SER A 128 -3.15 -1.77 9.36
CA SER A 128 -1.79 -2.07 8.95
C SER A 128 -1.64 -3.48 8.40
N SER A 129 -0.69 -3.62 7.50
CA SER A 129 -0.32 -4.90 6.88
C SER A 129 0.73 -5.64 7.68
N LEU A 130 0.91 -6.93 7.38
CA LEU A 130 2.03 -7.72 7.89
C LEU A 130 3.36 -7.26 7.30
N GLY A 131 4.38 -7.15 8.16
CA GLY A 131 5.78 -7.11 7.72
C GLY A 131 6.29 -8.50 7.33
N ARG A 132 7.55 -8.59 6.89
CA ARG A 132 8.14 -9.84 6.39
C ARG A 132 8.10 -10.98 7.40
N ARG A 133 8.31 -10.69 8.69
CA ARG A 133 8.26 -11.74 9.73
C ARG A 133 6.84 -12.24 9.93
N GLY A 134 5.86 -11.34 9.91
CA GLY A 134 4.44 -11.70 9.96
C GLY A 134 4.01 -12.58 8.78
N VAL A 135 4.44 -12.23 7.56
CA VAL A 135 4.19 -13.03 6.35
C VAL A 135 4.84 -14.42 6.45
N ALA A 136 6.09 -14.50 6.92
CA ALA A 136 6.77 -15.78 7.11
C ALA A 136 6.04 -16.66 8.14
N ALA A 137 5.59 -16.08 9.27
CA ALA A 137 4.81 -16.79 10.27
C ALA A 137 3.48 -17.29 9.72
N LEU A 138 2.77 -16.46 8.94
CA LEU A 138 1.54 -16.85 8.25
C LEU A 138 1.78 -18.03 7.29
N ARG A 139 2.87 -17.98 6.50
CA ARG A 139 3.21 -19.07 5.58
C ARG A 139 3.53 -20.36 6.31
N LEU A 140 4.33 -20.32 7.39
CA LEU A 140 4.63 -21.49 8.21
C LEU A 140 3.37 -22.08 8.84
N ALA A 141 2.47 -21.23 9.35
CA ALA A 141 1.19 -21.66 9.90
C ALA A 141 0.28 -22.33 8.87
N SER A 142 0.38 -21.98 7.58
CA SER A 142 -0.43 -22.60 6.53
C SER A 142 -0.15 -24.09 6.28
N PHE A 143 0.93 -24.62 6.85
CA PHE A 143 1.27 -26.04 6.80
C PHE A 143 0.76 -26.83 8.03
N SER A 144 0.19 -26.17 9.03
CA SER A 144 -0.28 -26.83 10.25
C SER A 144 -1.47 -26.09 10.88
N SER A 145 -2.63 -26.75 10.91
CA SER A 145 -3.84 -26.22 11.55
C SER A 145 -3.64 -25.89 13.03
N ARG A 146 -2.84 -26.68 13.75
CA ARG A 146 -2.48 -26.40 15.15
C ARG A 146 -1.66 -25.12 15.29
N ALA A 147 -0.69 -24.91 14.40
CA ALA A 147 0.12 -23.71 14.40
C ALA A 147 -0.71 -22.47 14.06
N SER A 148 -1.62 -22.58 13.08
CA SER A 148 -2.58 -21.53 12.75
C SER A 148 -3.46 -21.14 13.94
N ALA A 149 -4.05 -22.11 14.65
CA ALA A 149 -4.92 -21.84 15.79
C ALA A 149 -4.21 -21.10 16.95
N ALA A 150 -2.91 -21.37 17.15
CA ALA A 150 -2.10 -20.72 18.17
C ALA A 150 -1.55 -19.36 17.74
N LEU A 151 -1.53 -19.06 16.44
CA LEU A 151 -0.92 -17.85 15.91
C LEU A 151 -1.81 -16.64 16.18
N ARG A 152 -1.19 -15.58 16.73
CA ARG A 152 -1.80 -14.27 16.92
C ARG A 152 -1.00 -13.24 16.14
N LEU A 153 -1.59 -12.75 15.06
CA LEU A 153 -1.03 -11.66 14.26
C LEU A 153 -1.87 -10.40 14.47
N ARG A 154 -1.19 -9.29 14.71
CA ARG A 154 -1.82 -7.97 14.80
C ARG A 154 -1.63 -7.25 13.48
N ALA A 155 -2.57 -7.43 12.56
CA ALA A 155 -2.67 -6.73 11.28
C ALA A 155 -4.10 -6.88 10.74
N ALA A 156 -4.47 -6.05 9.78
CA ALA A 156 -5.73 -6.17 9.05
C ALA A 156 -5.57 -7.00 7.76
N CYS A 157 -4.38 -6.97 7.16
CA CYS A 157 -4.13 -7.62 5.88
C CYS A 157 -2.69 -8.14 5.74
N ALA A 158 -2.49 -8.98 4.73
CA ALA A 158 -1.20 -9.38 4.19
C ALA A 158 -1.12 -8.95 2.73
N GLN A 159 -0.09 -8.19 2.37
CA GLN A 159 0.12 -7.70 1.01
C GLN A 159 1.28 -8.45 0.34
N LEU A 160 0.99 -9.26 -0.68
CA LEU A 160 1.91 -10.29 -1.17
C LEU A 160 2.04 -10.28 -2.69
N PRO A 161 3.21 -10.62 -3.25
CA PRO A 161 3.28 -10.97 -4.65
C PRO A 161 2.62 -12.34 -4.89
N MET A 162 2.11 -12.60 -6.09
CA MET A 162 1.58 -13.93 -6.44
C MET A 162 2.66 -15.02 -6.39
N SER A 163 3.89 -14.68 -6.80
CA SER A 163 5.03 -15.59 -6.79
C SER A 163 6.35 -14.88 -6.51
N VAL A 164 7.35 -15.62 -6.01
CA VAL A 164 8.73 -15.15 -5.85
C VAL A 164 9.66 -16.22 -6.42
N ALA A 165 10.55 -15.82 -7.34
CA ALA A 165 11.46 -16.73 -8.04
C ALA A 165 10.74 -17.97 -8.65
N GLY A 166 9.58 -17.74 -9.26
CA GLY A 166 8.76 -18.79 -9.90
C GLY A 166 7.98 -19.69 -8.93
N ARG A 167 8.06 -19.46 -7.62
CA ARG A 167 7.33 -20.24 -6.61
C ARG A 167 6.10 -19.49 -6.14
N PRO A 168 4.90 -20.11 -6.14
CA PRO A 168 3.70 -19.49 -5.60
C PRO A 168 3.90 -19.08 -4.14
N VAL A 169 3.63 -17.81 -3.86
CA VAL A 169 3.57 -17.30 -2.49
C VAL A 169 2.13 -17.41 -2.01
N VAL A 170 1.18 -16.93 -2.80
CA VAL A 170 -0.25 -17.01 -2.52
C VAL A 170 -0.81 -18.29 -3.12
N ASP A 171 -1.32 -19.18 -2.27
CA ASP A 171 -2.02 -20.40 -2.64
C ASP A 171 -3.26 -20.59 -1.75
N VAL A 172 -4.10 -21.58 -2.09
CA VAL A 172 -5.35 -21.87 -1.37
C VAL A 172 -5.12 -22.08 0.13
N ARG A 173 -4.00 -22.71 0.52
CA ARG A 173 -3.70 -22.98 1.94
C ARG A 173 -3.34 -21.70 2.67
N MET A 174 -2.52 -20.85 2.06
CA MET A 174 -2.14 -19.56 2.63
C MET A 174 -3.37 -18.65 2.79
N LEU A 175 -4.24 -18.60 1.79
CA LEU A 175 -5.49 -17.83 1.84
C LEU A 175 -6.41 -18.33 2.94
N ALA A 176 -6.70 -19.63 2.98
CA ALA A 176 -7.55 -20.21 4.02
C ALA A 176 -7.01 -19.91 5.43
N THR A 177 -5.68 -19.95 5.61
CA THR A 177 -5.04 -19.62 6.88
C THR A 177 -5.15 -18.13 7.21
N ALA A 178 -4.97 -17.25 6.23
CA ALA A 178 -5.12 -15.80 6.41
C ALA A 178 -6.55 -15.45 6.80
N HIS A 179 -7.54 -15.97 6.06
CA HIS A 179 -8.97 -15.75 6.34
C HIS A 179 -9.38 -16.32 7.70
N ALA A 180 -8.89 -17.50 8.10
CA ALA A 180 -9.13 -18.07 9.42
C ALA A 180 -8.55 -17.21 10.57
N LEU A 181 -7.53 -16.39 10.28
CA LEU A 181 -6.95 -15.43 11.20
C LEU A 181 -7.60 -14.04 11.11
N GLY A 182 -8.64 -13.88 10.28
CA GLY A 182 -9.32 -12.60 10.05
C GLY A 182 -8.52 -11.60 9.23
N LEU A 183 -7.51 -12.06 8.48
CA LEU A 183 -6.68 -11.22 7.62
C LEU A 183 -7.22 -11.22 6.20
N GLN A 184 -7.29 -10.04 5.59
CA GLN A 184 -7.42 -9.93 4.14
C GLN A 184 -6.08 -10.22 3.45
N VAL A 185 -6.13 -10.75 2.22
CA VAL A 185 -4.97 -10.92 1.37
C VAL A 185 -5.09 -10.04 0.14
N HIS A 186 -4.17 -9.08 0.01
CA HIS A 186 -4.08 -8.21 -1.15
C HIS A 186 -2.85 -8.59 -1.98
N VAL A 187 -2.98 -8.60 -3.30
CA VAL A 187 -1.88 -8.99 -4.19
C VAL A 187 -1.43 -7.86 -5.09
N TRP A 188 -0.11 -7.78 -5.29
CA TRP A 188 0.54 -6.77 -6.12
C TRP A 188 1.64 -7.38 -7.00
N THR A 189 1.98 -6.82 -8.16
CA THR A 189 1.19 -5.88 -8.96
C THR A 189 0.67 -6.66 -10.16
N LEU A 190 -0.65 -6.69 -10.37
CA LEU A 190 -1.27 -7.47 -11.46
C LEU A 190 -1.83 -6.52 -12.50
N ASN A 191 -1.38 -6.66 -13.75
CA ASN A 191 -1.68 -5.69 -14.82
C ASN A 191 -2.43 -6.31 -15.99
N SER A 192 -2.53 -7.64 -16.07
CA SER A 192 -3.27 -8.34 -17.11
C SER A 192 -4.60 -8.90 -16.59
N ALA A 193 -5.62 -8.94 -17.47
CA ALA A 193 -6.92 -9.51 -17.14
C ALA A 193 -6.81 -10.99 -16.71
N ALA A 194 -5.88 -11.74 -17.29
CA ALA A 194 -5.65 -13.15 -16.96
C ALA A 194 -5.12 -13.31 -15.53
N GLU A 195 -4.11 -12.53 -15.13
CA GLU A 195 -3.56 -12.56 -13.76
C GLU A 195 -4.60 -12.11 -12.74
N ILE A 196 -5.32 -11.03 -13.04
CA ILE A 196 -6.38 -10.48 -12.17
C ILE A 196 -7.47 -11.53 -11.97
N THR A 197 -7.96 -12.13 -13.05
CA THR A 197 -8.99 -13.18 -13.01
C THR A 197 -8.52 -14.37 -12.18
N ALA A 198 -7.30 -14.87 -12.43
CA ALA A 198 -6.75 -15.99 -11.69
C ALA A 198 -6.60 -15.69 -10.18
N ALA A 199 -6.20 -14.48 -9.82
CA ALA A 199 -6.10 -14.08 -8.42
C ALA A 199 -7.48 -13.96 -7.75
N LEU A 200 -8.48 -13.39 -8.45
CA LEU A 200 -9.86 -13.30 -7.96
C LEU A 200 -10.49 -14.69 -7.80
N ASP A 201 -10.27 -15.60 -8.75
CA ASP A 201 -10.76 -17.00 -8.68
C ASP A 201 -10.11 -17.77 -7.54
N LEU A 202 -8.87 -17.45 -7.20
CA LEU A 202 -8.17 -18.02 -6.04
C LEU A 202 -8.77 -17.52 -4.71
N GLY A 203 -9.44 -16.35 -4.71
CA GLY A 203 -10.12 -15.79 -3.55
C GLY A 203 -9.32 -14.71 -2.81
N VAL A 204 -8.46 -13.95 -3.51
CA VAL A 204 -7.81 -12.77 -2.92
C VAL A 204 -8.84 -11.66 -2.65
N ASP A 205 -8.60 -10.85 -1.61
CA ASP A 205 -9.52 -9.80 -1.15
C ASP A 205 -9.24 -8.43 -1.80
N GLY A 206 -8.06 -8.25 -2.39
CA GLY A 206 -7.66 -6.99 -2.99
C GLY A 206 -6.56 -7.14 -4.03
N ILE A 207 -6.56 -6.25 -5.01
CA ILE A 207 -5.59 -6.23 -6.10
C ILE A 207 -5.01 -4.83 -6.23
N MET A 208 -3.69 -4.75 -6.30
CA MET A 208 -2.95 -3.54 -6.64
C MET A 208 -2.49 -3.67 -8.09
N THR A 209 -2.78 -2.64 -8.89
CA THR A 209 -2.60 -2.65 -10.33
C THR A 209 -2.13 -1.29 -10.83
N ASP A 210 -1.28 -1.29 -11.85
CA ASP A 210 -0.97 -0.12 -12.66
C ASP A 210 -1.95 0.04 -13.83
N ALA A 211 -2.87 -0.92 -14.03
CA ALA A 211 -3.87 -0.96 -15.09
C ALA A 211 -5.30 -0.87 -14.52
N PRO A 212 -5.69 0.28 -13.93
CA PRO A 212 -6.98 0.42 -13.23
C PRO A 212 -8.20 0.24 -14.15
N THR A 213 -8.08 0.54 -15.45
CA THR A 213 -9.17 0.26 -16.40
C THR A 213 -9.35 -1.25 -16.60
N VAL A 214 -8.27 -2.00 -16.78
CA VAL A 214 -8.31 -3.46 -16.94
C VAL A 214 -8.92 -4.14 -15.71
N LEU A 215 -8.50 -3.73 -14.51
CA LEU A 215 -9.09 -4.26 -13.27
C LEU A 215 -10.58 -3.97 -13.18
N ARG A 216 -11.02 -2.76 -13.55
CA ARG A 216 -12.43 -2.39 -13.55
C ARG A 216 -13.22 -3.24 -14.54
N ASP A 217 -12.74 -3.39 -15.77
CA ASP A 217 -13.41 -4.19 -16.81
C ASP A 217 -13.58 -5.65 -16.35
N VAL A 218 -12.56 -6.24 -15.72
CA VAL A 218 -12.65 -7.59 -15.14
C VAL A 218 -13.69 -7.64 -14.02
N LEU A 219 -13.68 -6.68 -13.09
CA LEU A 219 -14.65 -6.64 -12.00
C LEU A 219 -16.09 -6.44 -12.50
N GLU A 220 -16.31 -5.59 -13.51
CA GLU A 220 -17.60 -5.39 -14.15
C GLU A 220 -18.08 -6.67 -14.84
N SER A 221 -17.22 -7.34 -15.60
CA SER A 221 -17.55 -8.62 -16.27
C SER A 221 -17.94 -9.74 -15.29
N ARG A 222 -17.45 -9.66 -14.05
CA ARG A 222 -17.74 -10.60 -12.95
C ARG A 222 -18.92 -10.18 -12.07
N GLY A 223 -19.53 -9.02 -12.31
CA GLY A 223 -20.55 -8.45 -11.43
C GLY A 223 -20.03 -8.10 -10.03
N GLN A 224 -18.71 -7.90 -9.89
CA GLN A 224 -18.01 -7.60 -8.65
C GLN A 224 -17.64 -6.11 -8.51
N TRP A 225 -17.91 -5.30 -9.54
CA TRP A 225 -17.71 -3.86 -9.47
C TRP A 225 -18.86 -3.19 -8.70
N GLN A 226 -18.52 -2.46 -7.64
CA GLN A 226 -19.48 -1.67 -6.87
C GLN A 226 -19.19 -0.19 -7.05
N SER A 227 -19.96 0.47 -7.91
CA SER A 227 -19.95 1.93 -8.02
C SER A 227 -20.89 2.51 -6.98
N ARG A 228 -20.34 2.96 -5.85
CA ARG A 228 -20.97 3.66 -4.70
C ARG A 228 -21.26 2.80 -3.47
#